data_AF-A0A1H6WB30-F1
#
_entry.id   AF-A0A1H6WB30-F1
#
_cell.length_a   1.000
_cell.length_b   1.000
_cell.length_c   1.000
_cell.angle_alpha   90.00
_cell.angle_beta   90.00
_cell.angle_gamma   90.00
#
_symmetry.space_group_name_H-M   'P 1'
#
loop_
_entity.id
_entity.type
_entity.pdbx_description
1 polymer ?
#
loop_
_entity_poly.entity_id
_entity_poly.type
_entity_poly.pdbx_seq_one_letter_code
_entity_poly.pdbx_strand_id
1 'polypeptide(L)'
;MVNPVLFWIIAAITVIPAFSLLFARKAVHVAMSIVLVMVGLAAAYITLGAPFLGMVQIVVYTGAVMMLFLFVLMLVGVDQREDLKETIKGQRWIGLFTAAGLGAFLVSVVGRVTVAVSDTPVQGDPDVVAVLLFEKYVLVIEVLGFLLITAAVGALVLTHTPRLKPRRTQLEVQRDRVLAGADPVNKPMPGVYARHNALDVPALDPEGQPIDHSVSRVLKIRNQTQEGVEFRAALEDPSRKEGDR
;
A
#
# COMPACT_ATOMS: atom_id res chain seq x y z
N MET A 1 -18.12 17.78 36.92
CA MET A 1 -19.28 17.88 35.99
C MET A 1 -18.76 18.34 34.64
N VAL A 2 -19.01 17.59 33.56
CA VAL A 2 -18.58 17.97 32.21
C VAL A 2 -19.40 19.17 31.74
N ASN A 3 -18.76 20.24 31.26
CA ASN A 3 -19.47 21.39 30.70
C ASN A 3 -20.22 20.95 29.42
N PRO A 4 -21.56 21.13 29.33
CA PRO A 4 -22.34 20.71 28.16
C PRO A 4 -21.83 21.32 26.85
N VAL A 5 -21.32 22.55 26.89
CA VAL A 5 -20.73 23.22 25.72
C VAL A 5 -19.46 22.49 25.27
N LEU A 6 -18.58 22.16 26.21
CA LEU A 6 -17.36 21.41 25.93
C LEU A 6 -17.67 20.01 25.39
N PHE A 7 -18.68 19.34 25.94
CA PHE A 7 -19.16 18.05 25.45
C PHE A 7 -19.58 18.11 23.98
N TRP A 8 -20.43 19.08 23.60
CA TRP A 8 -20.90 19.20 22.22
C TRP A 8 -19.78 19.58 21.25
N ILE A 9 -18.79 20.38 21.68
CA ILE A 9 -17.59 20.67 20.89
C ILE A 9 -16.78 19.39 20.64
N ILE A 10 -16.48 18.61 21.68
CA ILE A 10 -15.75 17.35 21.56
C ILE A 10 -16.53 16.36 20.70
N ALA A 11 -17.85 16.26 20.88
CA ALA A 11 -18.71 15.41 20.08
C ALA A 11 -18.67 15.80 18.60
N ALA A 12 -18.74 17.09 18.26
CA ALA A 12 -18.62 17.57 16.88
C ALA A 12 -17.24 17.24 16.27
N ILE A 13 -16.16 17.49 17.02
CA ILE A 13 -14.78 17.18 16.60
C ILE A 13 -14.57 15.67 16.41
N THR A 14 -15.32 14.83 17.12
CA THR A 14 -15.20 13.37 17.03
C THR A 14 -16.09 12.79 15.93
N VAL A 15 -17.34 13.25 15.82
CA VAL A 15 -18.36 12.65 14.94
C VAL A 15 -18.26 13.18 13.50
N ILE A 16 -18.01 14.48 13.30
CA ILE A 16 -17.94 15.06 11.95
C ILE A 16 -16.81 14.40 11.13
N PRO A 17 -15.58 14.23 11.65
CA PRO A 17 -14.52 13.56 10.90
C PRO A 17 -14.79 12.07 10.70
N ALA A 18 -15.54 11.41 11.58
CA ALA A 18 -15.88 9.99 11.43
C ALA A 18 -16.67 9.71 10.14
N PHE A 19 -17.45 10.67 9.64
CA PHE A 19 -18.15 10.53 8.36
C PHE A 19 -17.20 10.37 7.16
N SER A 20 -15.98 10.90 7.25
CA SER A 20 -15.01 10.74 6.17
C SER A 20 -14.61 9.28 5.94
N LEU A 21 -14.79 8.37 6.91
CA LEU A 21 -14.57 6.92 6.70
C LEU A 21 -15.49 6.35 5.62
N LEU A 22 -16.65 6.97 5.40
CA LEU A 22 -17.62 6.54 4.39
C LEU A 22 -17.46 7.33 3.08
N PHE A 23 -17.10 8.62 3.17
CA PHE A 23 -17.17 9.53 2.03
C PHE A 23 -15.81 9.84 1.39
N ALA A 24 -14.70 9.68 2.11
CA ALA A 24 -13.39 10.05 1.58
C ALA A 24 -12.88 9.01 0.59
N ARG A 25 -12.54 9.47 -0.61
CA ARG A 25 -12.03 8.62 -1.70
C ARG A 25 -10.57 8.22 -1.54
N LYS A 26 -9.81 8.97 -0.72
CA LYS A 26 -8.37 8.75 -0.53
C LYS A 26 -8.13 8.23 0.89
N ALA A 27 -7.44 7.10 0.98
CA ALA A 27 -7.14 6.43 2.26
C ALA A 27 -6.39 7.35 3.26
N VAL A 28 -5.54 8.26 2.76
CA VAL A 28 -4.83 9.24 3.60
C VAL A 28 -5.79 10.19 4.32
N HIS A 29 -6.88 10.62 3.66
CA HIS A 29 -7.85 11.52 4.28
C HIS A 29 -8.69 10.79 5.35
N VAL A 30 -9.00 9.51 5.12
CA VAL A 30 -9.63 8.63 6.12
C VAL A 30 -8.73 8.44 7.33
N ALA A 31 -7.43 8.24 7.12
CA ALA A 31 -6.53 8.02 8.24
C ALA A 31 -6.30 9.32 9.05
N MET A 32 -6.14 10.48 8.38
CA MET A 32 -6.01 11.78 9.05
C MET A 32 -7.28 12.19 9.83
N SER A 33 -8.46 11.82 9.34
CA SER A 33 -9.69 12.07 10.08
C SER A 33 -9.84 11.14 11.28
N ILE A 34 -9.44 9.86 11.19
CA ILE A 34 -9.43 8.96 12.35
C ILE A 34 -8.48 9.48 13.43
N VAL A 35 -7.31 10.03 13.08
CA VAL A 35 -6.44 10.73 14.05
C VAL A 35 -7.23 11.76 14.85
N LEU A 36 -8.02 12.59 14.18
CA LEU A 36 -8.85 13.61 14.82
C LEU A 36 -9.94 12.99 15.72
N VAL A 37 -10.57 11.90 15.28
CA VAL A 37 -11.51 11.12 16.11
C VAL A 37 -10.84 10.61 17.39
N MET A 38 -9.63 10.04 17.28
CA MET A 38 -8.90 9.49 18.43
C MET A 38 -8.47 10.58 19.41
N VAL A 39 -8.09 11.76 18.93
CA VAL A 39 -7.82 12.93 19.77
C VAL A 39 -9.09 13.44 20.45
N GLY A 40 -10.22 13.47 19.74
CA GLY A 40 -11.53 13.80 20.32
C GLY A 40 -11.94 12.84 21.44
N LEU A 41 -11.73 11.53 21.25
CA LEU A 41 -11.96 10.51 22.27
C LEU A 41 -11.02 10.67 23.48
N ALA A 42 -9.74 11.00 23.26
CA ALA A 42 -8.82 11.30 24.35
C ALA A 42 -9.29 12.50 25.18
N ALA A 43 -9.76 13.57 24.54
CA ALA A 43 -10.35 14.72 25.23
C ALA A 43 -11.62 14.32 25.99
N ALA A 44 -12.46 13.47 25.42
CA ALA A 44 -13.64 12.92 26.11
C ALA A 44 -13.22 12.17 27.39
N TYR A 45 -12.22 11.29 27.34
CA TYR A 45 -11.73 10.58 28.53
C TYR A 45 -11.21 11.53 29.62
N ILE A 46 -10.44 12.55 29.24
CA ILE A 46 -9.93 13.54 30.20
C ILE A 46 -11.08 14.28 30.86
N THR A 47 -12.08 14.74 30.10
CA THR A 47 -13.25 15.43 30.65
C THR A 47 -14.12 14.54 31.55
N LEU A 48 -14.15 13.23 31.29
CA LEU A 48 -14.83 12.24 32.12
C LEU A 48 -14.05 11.85 33.40
N GLY A 49 -12.88 12.45 33.64
CA GLY A 49 -12.08 12.16 34.83
C GLY A 49 -11.12 10.97 34.67
N ALA A 50 -10.83 10.55 33.44
CA ALA A 50 -9.89 9.47 33.13
C ALA A 50 -8.66 9.99 32.34
N PRO A 51 -7.80 10.84 32.95
CA PRO A 51 -6.68 11.46 32.25
C PRO A 51 -5.62 10.45 31.82
N PHE A 52 -5.36 9.40 32.62
CA PHE A 52 -4.44 8.33 32.26
C PHE A 52 -4.87 7.63 30.97
N LEU A 53 -6.15 7.26 30.87
CA LEU A 53 -6.70 6.61 29.68
C LEU A 53 -6.67 7.53 28.46
N GLY A 54 -6.93 8.82 28.65
CA GLY A 54 -6.77 9.84 27.61
C GLY A 54 -5.34 9.93 27.08
N MET A 55 -4.33 9.90 27.95
CA MET A 55 -2.93 9.90 27.54
C MET A 55 -2.55 8.61 26.79
N VAL A 56 -2.98 7.44 27.28
CA VAL A 56 -2.77 6.16 26.59
C VAL A 56 -3.41 6.17 25.20
N GLN A 57 -4.59 6.76 25.06
CA GLN A 57 -5.28 6.93 23.78
C GLN A 57 -4.41 7.72 22.77
N ILE A 58 -3.79 8.81 23.22
CA ILE A 58 -2.92 9.62 22.36
C ILE A 58 -1.64 8.86 22.02
N VAL A 59 -0.94 8.30 23.00
CA VAL A 59 0.37 7.68 22.80
C VAL A 59 0.28 6.39 21.98
N VAL A 60 -0.67 5.51 22.32
CA VAL A 60 -0.76 4.17 21.72
C VAL A 60 -1.61 4.19 20.45
N TYR A 61 -2.85 4.65 20.52
CA TYR A 61 -3.77 4.58 19.37
C TYR A 61 -3.42 5.64 18.32
N THR A 62 -3.35 6.91 18.71
CA THR A 62 -3.04 8.00 17.77
C THR A 62 -1.55 7.99 17.38
N GLY A 63 -0.66 7.73 18.32
CA GLY A 63 0.79 7.72 18.11
C GLY A 63 1.26 6.47 17.37
N ALA A 64 1.28 5.32 18.03
CA ALA A 64 1.89 4.12 17.46
C ALA A 64 1.03 3.45 16.36
N VAL A 65 -0.21 3.11 16.68
CA VAL A 65 -1.07 2.29 15.80
C VAL A 65 -1.44 3.05 14.53
N MET A 66 -1.94 4.28 14.67
CA MET A 66 -2.37 5.08 13.52
C MET A 66 -1.20 5.49 12.62
N MET A 67 -0.03 5.82 13.18
CA MET A 67 1.15 6.11 12.36
C MET A 67 1.61 4.87 11.59
N LEU A 68 1.63 3.68 12.20
CA LEU A 68 1.92 2.44 11.48
C LEU A 68 0.93 2.23 10.33
N PHE A 69 -0.36 2.42 10.59
CA PHE A 69 -1.40 2.29 9.55
C PHE A 69 -1.21 3.31 8.43
N LEU A 70 -0.92 4.57 8.74
CA LEU A 70 -0.61 5.62 7.78
C LEU A 70 0.60 5.27 6.91
N PHE A 71 1.69 4.78 7.53
CA PHE A 71 2.88 4.33 6.81
C PHE A 71 2.55 3.20 5.84
N VAL A 72 1.80 2.19 6.29
CA VAL A 72 1.40 1.05 5.46
C VAL A 72 0.51 1.51 4.30
N LEU A 73 -0.51 2.33 4.57
CA LEU A 73 -1.39 2.86 3.52
C LEU A 73 -0.62 3.69 2.49
N MET A 74 0.35 4.48 2.93
CA MET A 74 1.19 5.29 2.04
C MET A 74 2.12 4.42 1.20
N LEU A 75 2.75 3.40 1.80
CA LEU A 75 3.63 2.46 1.10
C LEU A 75 2.89 1.61 0.06
N VAL A 76 1.68 1.15 0.41
CA VAL A 76 0.83 0.35 -0.49
C VAL A 76 0.31 1.19 -1.66
N GLY A 77 0.29 2.52 -1.54
CA GLY A 77 -0.10 3.41 -2.63
C GLY A 77 -1.52 3.12 -3.10
N VAL A 78 -2.50 3.30 -2.21
CA VAL A 78 -3.91 3.05 -2.51
C VAL A 78 -4.49 4.19 -3.37
N ASP A 79 -4.06 4.27 -4.63
CA ASP A 79 -4.68 5.10 -5.67
C ASP A 79 -5.69 4.24 -6.46
N GLN A 80 -6.55 3.55 -5.72
CA GLN A 80 -7.64 2.79 -6.29
C GLN A 80 -8.73 3.79 -6.64
N ARG A 81 -8.82 4.17 -7.92
CA ARG A 81 -10.11 4.61 -8.48
C ARG A 81 -11.03 3.40 -8.38
N GLU A 82 -11.71 3.25 -7.25
CA GLU A 82 -12.79 2.29 -7.11
C GLU A 82 -13.84 2.64 -8.16
N ASP A 83 -13.89 1.82 -9.21
CA ASP A 83 -14.96 1.83 -10.18
C ASP A 83 -16.21 1.43 -9.37
N LEU A 84 -17.11 2.38 -9.12
CA LEU A 84 -18.34 2.26 -8.31
C LEU A 84 -19.39 1.32 -8.96
N LYS A 85 -18.94 0.33 -9.74
CA LYS A 85 -19.79 -0.68 -10.34
C LYS A 85 -20.26 -1.60 -9.23
N GLU A 86 -21.55 -1.49 -8.91
CA GLU A 86 -22.24 -2.49 -8.10
C GLU A 86 -22.05 -3.86 -8.75
N THR A 87 -21.24 -4.71 -8.11
CA THR A 87 -21.11 -6.13 -8.49
C THR A 87 -22.42 -6.86 -8.22
N ILE A 88 -23.16 -6.45 -7.19
CA ILE A 88 -24.47 -6.98 -6.80
C ILE A 88 -25.48 -5.83 -6.83
N LYS A 89 -26.47 -5.91 -7.73
CA LYS A 89 -27.53 -4.90 -7.88
C LYS A 89 -28.29 -4.73 -6.55
N GLY A 90 -28.36 -3.52 -6.04
CA GLY A 90 -29.13 -3.19 -4.83
C GLY A 90 -28.38 -3.40 -3.50
N GLN A 91 -27.11 -3.82 -3.53
CA GLN A 91 -26.28 -3.95 -2.33
C GLN A 91 -26.17 -2.63 -1.56
N ARG A 92 -26.08 -1.48 -2.25
CA ARG A 92 -25.97 -0.18 -1.58
C ARG A 92 -27.24 0.19 -0.82
N TRP A 93 -28.41 -0.10 -1.39
CA TRP A 93 -29.69 0.13 -0.73
C TRP A 93 -29.87 -0.79 0.48
N ILE A 94 -29.58 -2.09 0.33
CA ILE A 94 -29.61 -3.04 1.45
C ILE A 94 -28.66 -2.60 2.57
N GLY A 95 -27.43 -2.21 2.21
CA GLY A 95 -26.45 -1.69 3.16
C GLY A 95 -26.93 -0.43 3.88
N LEU A 96 -27.52 0.52 3.15
CA LEU A 96 -28.08 1.74 3.72
C LEU A 96 -29.23 1.46 4.69
N PHE A 97 -30.21 0.64 4.30
CA PHE A 97 -31.34 0.29 5.17
C PHE A 97 -30.90 -0.50 6.40
N THR A 98 -29.92 -1.41 6.24
CA THR A 98 -29.38 -2.18 7.36
C THR A 98 -28.63 -1.27 8.34
N ALA A 99 -27.78 -0.38 7.84
CA ALA A 99 -27.06 0.59 8.67
C ALA A 99 -28.02 1.57 9.37
N ALA A 100 -29.01 2.09 8.65
CA ALA A 100 -30.03 2.98 9.23
C ALA A 100 -30.89 2.26 10.27
N GLY A 101 -31.30 1.01 10.00
CA GLY A 101 -32.06 0.18 10.94
C GLY A 101 -31.27 -0.12 12.21
N LEU A 102 -30.01 -0.52 12.08
CA LEU A 102 -29.12 -0.74 13.22
C LEU A 102 -28.87 0.55 14.02
N GLY A 103 -28.64 1.67 13.32
CA GLY A 103 -28.47 2.97 13.96
C GLY A 103 -29.70 3.40 14.76
N ALA A 104 -30.89 3.30 14.17
CA ALA A 104 -32.15 3.60 14.85
C ALA A 104 -32.38 2.67 16.05
N PHE A 105 -32.07 1.38 15.90
CA PHE A 105 -32.14 0.41 16.98
C PHE A 105 -31.23 0.80 18.15
N LEU A 106 -29.94 1.09 17.89
CA LEU A 106 -28.99 1.50 18.92
C LEU A 106 -29.42 2.80 19.62
N VAL A 107 -29.87 3.81 18.88
CA VAL A 107 -30.41 5.06 19.46
C VAL A 107 -31.63 4.78 20.34
N SER A 108 -32.53 3.88 19.91
CA SER A 108 -33.71 3.51 20.69
C SER A 108 -33.36 2.78 21.99
N VAL A 109 -32.33 1.93 21.97
CA VAL A 109 -31.86 1.21 23.16
C VAL A 109 -31.21 2.18 24.12
N VAL A 110 -30.25 2.98 23.65
CA VAL A 110 -29.54 3.95 24.48
C VAL A 110 -30.49 4.99 25.07
N GLY A 111 -31.45 5.50 24.27
CA GLY A 111 -32.42 6.49 24.73
C GLY A 111 -33.42 5.98 25.79
N ARG A 112 -33.57 4.66 25.92
CA ARG A 112 -34.42 4.03 26.96
C ARG A 112 -33.63 3.71 28.24
N VAL A 113 -32.31 3.70 28.19
CA VAL A 113 -31.48 3.42 29.37
C VAL A 113 -31.42 4.67 30.23
N THR A 114 -32.07 4.61 31.40
CA THR A 114 -31.88 5.61 32.46
C THR A 114 -30.64 5.23 33.27
N VAL A 115 -29.54 5.94 33.08
CA VAL A 115 -28.34 5.79 33.91
C VAL A 115 -28.49 6.70 35.13
N ALA A 116 -28.43 6.12 36.33
CA ALA A 116 -28.29 6.92 37.54
C ALA A 116 -26.93 7.61 37.50
N VAL A 117 -26.91 8.94 37.51
CA VAL A 117 -25.67 9.70 37.58
C VAL A 117 -25.11 9.53 38.99
N SER A 118 -24.09 8.70 39.14
CA SER A 118 -23.35 8.61 40.38
C SER A 118 -22.45 9.83 40.54
N ASP A 119 -22.60 10.56 41.64
CA ASP A 119 -21.74 11.69 42.01
C ASP A 119 -20.36 11.24 42.53
N THR A 120 -20.11 9.93 42.59
CA THR A 120 -18.79 9.39 42.95
C THR A 120 -17.77 9.80 41.88
N PRO A 121 -16.68 10.51 42.25
CA PRO A 121 -15.66 10.87 41.29
C PRO A 121 -15.10 9.62 40.61
N VAL A 122 -15.01 9.65 39.28
CA VAL A 122 -14.33 8.60 38.52
C VAL A 122 -12.86 8.58 38.95
N GLN A 123 -12.42 7.47 39.53
CA GLN A 123 -11.02 7.24 39.88
C GLN A 123 -10.27 6.80 38.63
N GLY A 124 -9.79 7.79 37.86
CA GLY A 124 -8.95 7.59 36.68
C GLY A 124 -7.45 7.67 36.96
N ASP A 125 -7.06 7.66 38.23
CA ASP A 125 -5.66 7.80 38.65
C ASP A 125 -4.85 6.54 38.26
N PRO A 126 -3.62 6.71 37.73
CA PRO A 126 -2.78 5.60 37.31
C PRO A 126 -2.54 4.57 38.42
N ASP A 127 -2.41 5.03 39.67
CA ASP A 127 -2.11 4.17 40.82
C ASP A 127 -3.26 3.21 41.12
N VAL A 128 -4.50 3.71 41.09
CA VAL A 128 -5.71 2.90 41.29
C VAL A 128 -5.85 1.87 40.17
N VAL A 129 -5.62 2.31 38.92
CA VAL A 129 -5.67 1.41 37.75
C VAL A 129 -4.59 0.33 37.86
N ALA A 130 -3.38 0.67 38.28
CA ALA A 130 -2.29 -0.28 38.44
C ALA A 130 -2.61 -1.35 39.49
N VAL A 131 -3.09 -0.98 40.67
CA VAL A 131 -3.48 -1.96 41.71
C VAL A 131 -4.56 -2.89 41.18
N LEU A 132 -5.60 -2.35 40.53
CA LEU A 132 -6.69 -3.16 39.99
C LEU A 132 -6.19 -4.16 38.93
N LEU A 133 -5.27 -3.72 38.08
CA LEU A 133 -4.67 -4.50 37.01
C LEU A 133 -3.77 -5.63 37.55
N PHE A 134 -2.95 -5.35 38.55
CA PHE A 134 -1.97 -6.30 39.08
C PHE A 134 -2.50 -7.20 40.21
N GLU A 135 -3.61 -6.83 40.87
CA GLU A 135 -4.27 -7.68 41.87
C GLU A 135 -5.41 -8.49 41.25
N LYS A 136 -6.45 -7.82 40.76
CA LYS A 136 -7.69 -8.47 40.33
C LYS A 136 -7.61 -9.01 38.90
N TYR A 137 -6.92 -8.29 38.02
CA TYR A 137 -6.87 -8.61 36.59
C TYR A 137 -5.50 -9.15 36.12
N VAL A 138 -4.71 -9.73 37.03
CA VAL A 138 -3.37 -10.26 36.71
C VAL A 138 -3.41 -11.28 35.57
N LEU A 139 -4.41 -12.16 35.55
CA LEU A 139 -4.59 -13.15 34.49
C LEU A 139 -4.86 -12.47 33.13
N VAL A 140 -5.68 -11.41 33.12
CA VAL A 140 -5.97 -10.65 31.90
C VAL A 140 -4.70 -9.99 31.37
N ILE A 141 -3.86 -9.41 32.23
CA ILE A 141 -2.56 -8.87 31.83
C ILE A 141 -1.65 -9.95 31.26
N GLU A 142 -1.57 -11.11 31.91
CA GLU A 142 -0.71 -12.20 31.46
C GLU A 142 -1.13 -12.69 30.05
N VAL A 143 -2.44 -12.86 29.83
CA VAL A 143 -2.99 -13.23 28.51
C VAL A 143 -2.72 -12.16 27.46
N LEU A 144 -2.84 -10.87 27.82
CA LEU A 144 -2.47 -9.77 26.92
C LEU A 144 -0.96 -9.77 26.64
N GLY A 145 -0.11 -10.14 27.60
CA GLY A 145 1.32 -10.35 27.40
C GLY A 145 1.61 -11.43 26.36
N PHE A 146 0.98 -12.60 26.50
CA PHE A 146 1.07 -13.67 25.49
C PHE A 146 0.56 -13.22 24.11
N LEU A 147 -0.52 -12.43 24.06
CA LEU A 147 -1.03 -11.86 22.82
C LEU A 147 -0.01 -10.93 22.15
N LEU A 148 0.66 -10.06 22.91
CA LEU A 148 1.69 -9.15 22.39
C LEU A 148 2.92 -9.91 21.87
N ILE A 149 3.38 -10.93 22.60
CA ILE A 149 4.49 -11.80 22.15
C ILE A 149 4.09 -12.50 20.86
N THR A 150 2.88 -13.07 20.81
CA THR A 150 2.36 -13.76 19.62
C THR A 150 2.23 -12.82 18.44
N ALA A 151 1.76 -11.58 18.65
CA ALA A 151 1.68 -10.57 17.60
C ALA A 151 3.08 -10.19 17.07
N ALA A 152 4.07 -10.01 17.95
CA ALA A 152 5.44 -9.70 17.55
C ALA A 152 6.09 -10.86 16.76
N VAL A 153 5.94 -12.10 17.24
CA VAL A 153 6.41 -13.30 16.52
C VAL A 153 5.66 -13.46 15.20
N GLY A 154 4.35 -13.25 15.17
CA GLY A 154 3.54 -13.30 13.96
C GLY A 154 4.00 -12.27 12.91
N ALA A 155 4.23 -11.02 13.33
CA ALA A 155 4.78 -9.99 12.47
C ALA A 155 6.18 -10.36 11.93
N LEU A 156 7.05 -10.92 12.78
CA LEU A 156 8.38 -11.39 12.37
C LEU A 156 8.27 -12.51 11.32
N VAL A 157 7.44 -13.53 11.56
CA VAL A 157 7.27 -14.67 10.63
C VAL A 157 6.66 -14.23 9.31
N LEU A 158 5.70 -13.30 9.32
CA LEU A 158 5.04 -12.80 8.12
C LEU A 158 5.93 -11.88 7.28
N THR A 159 6.83 -11.11 7.92
CA THR A 159 7.70 -10.16 7.22
C THR A 159 9.06 -10.75 6.87
N HIS A 160 9.52 -11.75 7.61
CA HIS A 160 10.76 -12.44 7.34
C HIS A 160 10.55 -13.47 6.23
N THR A 161 10.89 -13.08 5.00
CA THR A 161 10.96 -14.00 3.86
C THR A 161 12.36 -14.61 3.79
N PRO A 162 12.61 -15.81 4.36
CA PRO A 162 13.91 -16.47 4.19
C PRO A 162 14.12 -16.76 2.71
N ARG A 163 15.30 -16.41 2.20
CA ARG A 163 15.67 -16.76 0.83
C ARG A 163 15.97 -18.26 0.79
N LEU A 164 15.04 -19.04 0.25
CA LEU A 164 15.18 -20.49 0.09
C LEU A 164 16.31 -20.88 -0.87
N LYS A 165 16.71 -19.96 -1.75
CA LYS A 165 17.86 -20.13 -2.66
C LYS A 165 18.81 -18.96 -2.49
N PRO A 166 20.14 -19.19 -2.56
CA PRO A 166 21.10 -18.10 -2.65
C PRO A 166 20.75 -17.22 -3.85
N ARG A 167 21.05 -15.92 -3.76
CA ARG A 167 20.89 -15.02 -4.91
C ARG A 167 21.75 -15.57 -6.05
N ARG A 168 21.14 -15.84 -7.21
CA ARG A 168 21.87 -16.27 -8.40
C ARG A 168 22.90 -15.20 -8.72
N THR A 169 24.15 -15.62 -8.82
CA THR A 169 25.23 -14.71 -9.19
C THR A 169 25.12 -14.35 -10.68
N GLN A 170 25.71 -13.23 -11.08
CA GLN A 170 25.76 -12.84 -12.50
C GLN A 170 26.43 -13.93 -13.34
N LEU A 171 27.42 -14.64 -12.78
CA LEU A 171 28.10 -15.77 -13.42
C LEU A 171 27.14 -16.94 -13.69
N GLU A 172 26.34 -17.36 -12.70
CA GLU A 172 25.34 -18.42 -12.89
C GLU A 172 24.31 -18.06 -13.95
N VAL A 173 23.80 -16.83 -13.92
CA VAL A 173 22.84 -16.34 -14.92
C VAL A 173 23.46 -16.38 -16.31
N GLN A 174 24.70 -15.91 -16.47
CA GLN A 174 25.40 -15.96 -17.76
C GLN A 174 25.69 -17.39 -18.21
N ARG A 175 26.09 -18.29 -17.30
CA ARG A 175 26.35 -19.70 -17.60
C ARG A 175 25.09 -20.40 -18.10
N ASP A 176 23.97 -20.25 -17.41
CA ASP A 176 22.68 -20.82 -17.84
C ASP A 176 22.25 -20.28 -19.20
N ARG A 177 22.45 -18.97 -19.44
CA ARG A 177 22.13 -18.31 -20.70
C ARG A 177 22.91 -18.94 -21.87
N VAL A 178 24.20 -19.16 -21.68
CA VAL A 178 25.08 -19.80 -22.69
C VAL A 178 24.72 -21.27 -22.88
N LEU A 179 24.44 -22.02 -21.80
CA LEU A 179 23.98 -23.41 -21.88
C LEU A 179 22.62 -23.54 -22.59
N ALA A 180 21.74 -22.55 -22.46
CA ALA A 180 20.48 -22.46 -23.19
C ALA A 180 20.65 -22.07 -24.67
N GLY A 181 21.89 -21.94 -25.16
CA GLY A 181 22.20 -21.63 -26.56
C GLY A 181 22.14 -20.14 -26.90
N ALA A 182 22.13 -19.25 -25.92
CA ALA A 182 22.26 -17.81 -26.19
C ALA A 182 23.70 -17.44 -26.49
N ASP A 183 23.88 -16.39 -27.29
CA ASP A 183 25.21 -15.91 -27.64
C ASP A 183 26.01 -15.50 -26.37
N PRO A 184 27.26 -15.98 -26.26
CA PRO A 184 28.13 -15.63 -25.14
C PRO A 184 28.59 -14.17 -25.22
N VAL A 185 28.52 -13.57 -26.41
CA VAL A 185 28.92 -12.19 -26.68
C VAL A 185 27.71 -11.25 -26.71
N ASN A 186 27.95 -9.96 -26.50
CA ASN A 186 26.92 -8.96 -26.73
C ASN A 186 26.59 -8.90 -28.22
N LYS A 187 25.31 -8.69 -28.54
CA LYS A 187 24.89 -8.50 -29.93
C LYS A 187 25.55 -7.25 -30.50
N PRO A 188 26.02 -7.28 -31.76
CA PRO A 188 26.53 -6.09 -32.42
C PRO A 188 25.42 -5.05 -32.51
N MET A 189 25.80 -3.78 -32.41
CA MET A 189 24.87 -2.68 -32.65
C MET A 189 24.41 -2.73 -34.13
N PRO A 190 23.17 -2.34 -34.45
CA PRO A 190 22.75 -2.13 -35.84
C PRO A 190 23.76 -1.27 -36.61
N GLY A 191 23.97 -1.58 -37.89
CA GLY A 191 24.90 -0.85 -38.75
C GLY A 191 26.40 -1.09 -38.48
N VAL A 192 26.79 -1.91 -37.50
CA VAL A 192 28.20 -2.28 -37.29
C VAL A 192 28.71 -3.07 -38.50
N TYR A 193 29.85 -2.65 -39.06
CA TYR A 193 30.43 -3.11 -40.34
C TYR A 193 29.59 -2.86 -41.59
N ALA A 194 28.39 -2.28 -41.47
CA ALA A 194 27.63 -1.80 -42.62
C ALA A 194 28.22 -0.46 -43.12
N ARG A 195 28.04 -0.16 -44.41
CA ARG A 195 28.39 1.17 -44.97
C ARG A 195 27.52 2.30 -44.43
N HIS A 196 26.47 1.98 -43.69
CA HIS A 196 25.51 2.92 -43.14
C HIS A 196 25.28 2.63 -41.65
N ASN A 197 25.65 3.59 -40.80
CA ASN A 197 25.51 3.48 -39.35
C ASN A 197 24.12 3.97 -38.90
N ALA A 198 23.08 3.24 -39.29
CA ALA A 198 21.69 3.55 -38.94
C ALA A 198 21.05 2.41 -38.15
N LEU A 199 20.05 2.76 -37.33
CA LEU A 199 19.41 1.83 -36.39
C LEU A 199 18.44 0.84 -37.06
N ASP A 200 18.07 1.12 -38.30
CA ASP A 200 17.16 0.35 -39.16
C ASP A 200 17.86 -0.66 -40.06
N VAL A 201 19.20 -0.72 -40.01
CA VAL A 201 20.04 -1.56 -40.88
C VAL A 201 20.72 -2.67 -40.07
N PRO A 202 20.71 -3.93 -40.53
CA PRO A 202 21.40 -5.02 -39.84
C PRO A 202 22.92 -4.83 -39.84
N ALA A 203 23.58 -5.32 -38.78
CA ALA A 203 25.03 -5.39 -38.74
C ALA A 203 25.52 -6.44 -39.74
N LEU A 204 26.77 -6.34 -40.20
CA LEU A 204 27.38 -7.35 -41.06
C LEU A 204 28.37 -8.19 -40.26
N ASP A 205 28.43 -9.49 -40.55
CA ASP A 205 29.49 -10.38 -40.06
C ASP A 205 30.81 -10.15 -40.84
N PRO A 206 31.94 -10.75 -40.42
CA PRO A 206 33.22 -10.64 -41.14
C PRO A 206 33.17 -11.11 -42.59
N GLU A 207 32.23 -12.00 -42.93
CA GLU A 207 31.96 -12.53 -44.26
C GLU A 207 30.97 -11.67 -45.07
N GLY A 208 30.49 -10.56 -44.50
CA GLY A 208 29.55 -9.63 -45.11
C GLY A 208 28.09 -10.08 -45.11
N GLN A 209 27.71 -11.14 -44.39
CA GLN A 209 26.33 -11.57 -44.20
C GLN A 209 25.60 -10.68 -43.18
N PRO A 210 24.31 -10.38 -43.42
CA PRO A 210 23.50 -9.61 -42.49
C PRO A 210 23.17 -10.40 -41.21
N ILE A 211 23.40 -9.78 -40.07
CA ILE A 211 23.06 -10.30 -38.75
C ILE A 211 21.69 -9.76 -38.36
N ASP A 212 20.62 -10.46 -38.75
CA ASP A 212 19.25 -9.98 -38.56
C ASP A 212 18.88 -9.71 -37.09
N HIS A 213 19.50 -10.41 -36.16
CA HIS A 213 19.19 -10.26 -34.73
C HIS A 213 19.87 -9.03 -34.09
N SER A 214 20.66 -8.25 -34.84
CA SER A 214 21.26 -6.99 -34.38
C SER A 214 20.23 -5.86 -34.30
N VAL A 215 19.20 -5.90 -35.15
CA VAL A 215 18.16 -4.86 -35.23
C VAL A 215 17.08 -5.05 -34.16
N SER A 216 16.63 -3.94 -33.56
CA SER A 216 15.59 -3.95 -32.53
C SER A 216 14.29 -4.56 -33.04
N ARG A 217 13.69 -5.45 -32.23
CA ARG A 217 12.37 -6.04 -32.50
C ARG A 217 11.29 -4.97 -32.72
N VAL A 218 11.39 -3.83 -32.05
CA VAL A 218 10.41 -2.73 -32.17
C VAL A 218 10.40 -2.14 -33.58
N LEU A 219 11.58 -1.93 -34.18
CA LEU A 219 11.68 -1.39 -35.53
C LEU A 219 11.17 -2.39 -36.57
N LYS A 220 11.46 -3.68 -36.37
CA LYS A 220 10.94 -4.76 -37.22
C LYS A 220 9.41 -4.82 -37.22
N ILE A 221 8.79 -4.75 -36.04
CA ILE A 221 7.32 -4.77 -35.90
C ILE A 221 6.68 -3.54 -36.55
N ARG A 222 7.38 -2.40 -36.57
CA ARG A 222 6.91 -1.16 -37.20
C ARG A 222 7.16 -1.11 -38.71
N ASN A 223 7.76 -2.14 -39.31
CA ASN A 223 8.22 -2.13 -40.70
C ASN A 223 9.14 -0.93 -41.00
N GLN A 224 9.96 -0.54 -40.02
CA GLN A 224 10.92 0.57 -40.11
C GLN A 224 12.36 0.03 -40.22
N THR A 225 12.54 -1.12 -40.87
CA THR A 225 13.83 -1.79 -41.01
C THR A 225 14.03 -2.20 -42.45
N GLN A 226 15.27 -2.12 -42.94
CA GLN A 226 15.63 -2.74 -44.22
C GLN A 226 15.87 -4.23 -43.98
N GLU A 227 15.31 -5.09 -44.84
CA GLU A 227 15.57 -6.53 -44.76
C GLU A 227 17.04 -6.81 -45.10
N GLY A 228 17.69 -7.71 -44.33
CA GLY A 228 19.12 -7.97 -44.49
C GLY A 228 19.51 -8.45 -45.88
N VAL A 229 18.65 -9.24 -46.53
CA VAL A 229 18.87 -9.75 -47.89
C VAL A 229 18.82 -8.62 -48.91
N GLU A 230 17.84 -7.71 -48.80
CA GLU A 230 17.71 -6.54 -49.66
C GLU A 230 18.86 -5.55 -49.46
N PHE A 231 19.28 -5.35 -48.21
CA PHE A 231 20.41 -4.50 -47.88
C PHE A 231 21.73 -5.03 -48.43
N ARG A 232 21.98 -6.35 -48.34
CA ARG A 232 23.16 -6.98 -48.93
C ARG A 232 23.17 -6.84 -50.45
N ALA A 233 22.04 -7.11 -51.11
CA ALA A 233 21.93 -6.94 -52.56
C ALA A 233 22.21 -5.49 -52.99
N ALA A 234 21.79 -4.50 -52.18
CA ALA A 234 22.08 -3.09 -52.43
C ALA A 234 23.57 -2.71 -52.21
N LEU A 235 24.33 -3.46 -51.41
CA LEU A 235 25.77 -3.25 -51.20
C LEU A 235 26.61 -3.83 -52.35
N GLU A 236 26.15 -4.92 -52.97
CA GLU A 236 26.82 -5.61 -54.07
C GLU A 236 26.57 -4.93 -55.43
N ASP A 237 25.61 -3.99 -55.53
CA ASP A 237 25.31 -3.23 -56.74
C ASP A 237 26.29 -2.04 -56.93
N PRO A 238 27.23 -2.10 -57.91
CA PRO A 238 28.21 -1.06 -58.16
C PRO A 238 27.62 0.19 -58.84
N SER A 239 26.36 0.14 -59.31
CA SER A 239 25.72 1.25 -60.03
C SER A 239 25.08 2.29 -59.12
N ARG A 240 24.84 1.95 -57.86
CA ARG A 240 24.18 2.80 -56.86
C ARG A 240 25.18 3.75 -56.21
N LYS A 241 25.34 4.95 -56.79
CA LYS A 241 26.22 6.01 -56.25
C LYS A 241 25.77 6.47 -54.86
N GLU A 242 26.76 6.75 -54.01
CA GLU A 242 26.71 6.99 -52.56
C GLU A 242 25.97 8.28 -52.12
N GLY A 243 25.22 8.95 -53.00
CA GLY A 243 24.72 10.31 -52.79
C GLY A 243 23.25 10.57 -53.11
N ASP A 244 22.42 9.54 -53.27
CA ASP A 244 21.01 9.69 -53.65
C ASP A 244 20.03 9.25 -52.54
N ARG A 245 20.37 9.55 -51.27
CA ARG A 245 19.49 9.41 -50.12
C ARG A 245 19.57 10.63 -49.21
#